data_AF-A0A848M825-F1
#
_entry.id   AF-A0A848M825-F1
#
_cell.length_a   1.000
_cell.length_b   1.000
_cell.length_c   1.000
_cell.angle_alpha   90.00
_cell.angle_beta   90.00
_cell.angle_gamma   90.00
#
_symmetry.space_group_name_H-M   'P 1'
#
loop_
_entity.id
_entity.type
_entity.pdbx_description
1 polymer ?
#
loop_
_entity_poly.entity_id
_entity_poly.type
_entity_poly.pdbx_seq_one_letter_code
_entity_poly.pdbx_strand_id
1 'polypeptide(L)'
;MVKKTTAALFSLFFVFVLSTGASYTHAASWYAGVTKPGTTYLGMYAYIKTPTSYPSLGNNGESAWVSNITSTDDWIQTGIRYYSGYSGFRTYIEHTYNGIHGLDEVGTHLLDTSIQYTVQYEGADGRWHGYIGGYDKGSWNLGTYNNVQANAESHATNTQLGPFRFTSVSYKNSSGIWTVNDTAPTAQSPYWVSKTNNANFRVYGP
;
A
#
# COMPACT_ATOMS: atom_id res chain seq x y z
N MET A 1 83.95 14.95 -4.22
CA MET A 1 83.66 15.79 -5.40
C MET A 1 82.30 15.34 -5.95
N VAL A 2 81.35 16.28 -5.99
CA VAL A 2 79.94 16.21 -6.45
C VAL A 2 79.02 15.17 -5.76
N LYS A 3 78.24 15.65 -4.78
CA LYS A 3 77.07 14.96 -4.19
C LYS A 3 75.93 14.96 -5.23
N LYS A 4 75.39 13.78 -5.55
CA LYS A 4 74.20 13.62 -6.40
C LYS A 4 72.96 14.02 -5.60
N THR A 5 72.26 15.05 -6.06
CA THR A 5 70.93 15.46 -5.62
C THR A 5 69.89 14.54 -6.26
N THR A 6 69.19 13.75 -5.45
CA THR A 6 68.06 12.95 -5.90
C THR A 6 66.81 13.82 -5.84
N ALA A 7 66.29 14.21 -6.99
CA ALA A 7 65.02 14.92 -7.12
C ALA A 7 63.86 13.98 -6.78
N ALA A 8 63.03 14.34 -5.81
CA ALA A 8 61.80 13.63 -5.49
C ALA A 8 60.73 13.99 -6.53
N LEU A 9 60.29 13.01 -7.32
CA LEU A 9 59.11 13.15 -8.18
C LEU A 9 57.84 13.09 -7.32
N PHE A 10 57.14 14.21 -7.22
CA PHE A 10 55.75 14.23 -6.75
C PHE A 10 54.84 13.67 -7.84
N SER A 11 54.30 12.46 -7.62
CA SER A 11 53.25 11.89 -8.46
C SER A 11 51.89 12.40 -7.97
N LEU A 12 51.28 13.28 -8.74
CA LEU A 12 49.95 13.84 -8.50
C LEU A 12 48.90 12.79 -8.91
N PHE A 13 48.38 12.01 -7.97
CA PHE A 13 47.27 11.09 -8.20
C PHE A 13 45.96 11.88 -8.25
N PHE A 14 45.42 12.11 -9.44
CA PHE A 14 44.07 12.64 -9.62
C PHE A 14 43.06 11.49 -9.39
N VAL A 15 42.47 11.44 -8.19
CA VAL A 15 41.35 10.54 -7.90
C VAL A 15 40.08 11.17 -8.48
N PHE A 16 39.66 10.68 -9.65
CA PHE A 16 38.38 11.02 -10.24
C PHE A 16 37.29 10.26 -9.48
N VAL A 17 36.73 10.87 -8.42
CA VAL A 17 35.54 10.33 -7.75
C VAL A 17 34.36 10.59 -8.69
N LEU A 18 34.01 9.58 -9.49
CA LEU A 18 32.71 9.51 -10.16
C LEU A 18 31.63 9.42 -9.08
N SER A 19 31.07 10.56 -8.71
CA SER A 19 29.80 10.64 -7.99
C SER A 19 28.70 10.19 -8.95
N THR A 20 28.52 8.88 -9.07
CA THR A 20 27.30 8.31 -9.66
C THR A 20 26.15 8.73 -8.73
N GLY A 21 25.47 9.82 -9.10
CA GLY A 21 24.25 10.24 -8.44
C GLY A 21 23.28 9.07 -8.46
N ALA A 22 22.99 8.52 -7.28
CA ALA A 22 21.92 7.55 -7.12
C ALA A 22 20.64 8.25 -7.58
N SER A 23 20.17 7.90 -8.78
CA SER A 23 18.85 8.27 -9.23
C SER A 23 17.89 7.40 -8.45
N TYR A 24 17.23 7.96 -7.44
CA TYR A 24 16.11 7.31 -6.78
C TYR A 24 15.01 7.14 -7.83
N THR A 25 15.00 5.99 -8.49
CA THR A 25 13.84 5.57 -9.27
C THR A 25 12.76 5.28 -8.24
N HIS A 26 11.81 6.21 -8.09
CA HIS A 26 10.59 5.93 -7.35
C HIS A 26 9.99 4.65 -7.95
N ALA A 27 9.82 3.62 -7.13
CA ALA A 27 9.11 2.42 -7.55
C ALA A 27 7.73 2.86 -8.05
N ALA A 28 7.43 2.59 -9.31
CA ALA A 28 6.13 2.89 -9.86
C ALA A 28 5.12 1.91 -9.25
N SER A 29 4.09 2.43 -8.59
CA SER A 29 2.91 1.66 -8.20
C SER A 29 1.78 1.93 -9.19
N TRP A 30 1.02 0.88 -9.49
CA TRP A 30 -0.21 0.98 -10.28
C TRP A 30 -1.37 0.43 -9.47
N TYR A 31 -2.50 1.12 -9.53
CA TYR A 31 -3.63 0.87 -8.65
C TYR A 31 -4.86 0.39 -9.42
N ALA A 32 -5.62 -0.51 -8.79
CA ALA A 32 -6.94 -0.92 -9.23
C ALA A 32 -7.87 -1.12 -8.02
N GLY A 33 -9.06 -0.55 -8.07
CA GLY A 33 -10.03 -0.61 -6.98
C GLY A 33 -10.89 0.64 -6.92
N VAL A 34 -11.31 1.06 -5.73
CA VAL A 34 -12.18 2.22 -5.55
C VAL A 34 -11.59 3.23 -4.57
N THR A 35 -11.66 4.49 -4.98
CA THR A 35 -11.45 5.65 -4.11
C THR A 35 -12.76 6.41 -4.03
N LYS A 36 -13.33 6.52 -2.82
CA LYS A 36 -14.52 7.32 -2.52
C LYS A 36 -14.06 8.76 -2.21
N PRO A 37 -14.27 9.72 -3.14
CA PRO A 37 -13.75 11.07 -2.97
C PRO A 37 -14.62 11.89 -2.01
N GLY A 38 -13.98 12.60 -1.09
CA GLY A 38 -14.63 13.51 -0.13
C GLY A 38 -13.77 13.79 1.10
N THR A 39 -14.23 14.73 1.92
CA THR A 39 -13.47 15.28 3.07
C THR A 39 -14.15 15.04 4.42
N THR A 40 -15.09 14.11 4.48
CA THR A 40 -15.91 13.88 5.68
C THR A 40 -16.19 12.41 5.97
N TYR A 41 -15.51 11.50 5.27
CA TYR A 41 -15.67 10.07 5.52
C TYR A 41 -14.84 9.64 6.73
N LEU A 42 -15.41 8.73 7.49
CA LEU A 42 -14.89 8.24 8.76
C LEU A 42 -14.40 6.79 8.64
N GLY A 43 -14.28 6.23 7.43
CA GLY A 43 -13.78 4.87 7.26
C GLY A 43 -14.06 4.22 5.91
N MET A 44 -13.25 3.20 5.61
CA MET A 44 -13.49 2.21 4.57
C MET A 44 -13.50 0.82 5.15
N TYR A 45 -14.33 -0.02 4.55
CA TYR A 45 -14.54 -1.40 4.90
C TYR A 45 -14.58 -2.27 3.65
N ALA A 46 -13.93 -3.43 3.68
CA ALA A 46 -14.08 -4.45 2.65
C ALA A 46 -13.78 -5.85 3.18
N TYR A 47 -14.49 -6.85 2.65
CA TYR A 47 -13.99 -8.23 2.63
C TYR A 47 -13.09 -8.40 1.42
N ILE A 48 -11.83 -8.76 1.65
CA ILE A 48 -10.85 -9.03 0.59
C ILE A 48 -10.65 -10.54 0.54
N LYS A 49 -10.88 -11.15 -0.62
CA LYS A 49 -10.62 -12.58 -0.87
C LYS A 49 -9.36 -12.72 -1.74
N THR A 50 -8.42 -13.54 -1.25
CA THR A 50 -7.18 -13.91 -1.95
C THR A 50 -7.45 -14.80 -3.16
N PRO A 51 -6.52 -14.85 -4.13
CA PRO A 51 -6.57 -15.80 -5.24
C PRO A 51 -6.45 -17.26 -4.77
N THR A 52 -6.77 -18.20 -5.65
CA THR A 52 -6.65 -19.65 -5.41
C THR A 52 -5.22 -20.18 -5.50
N SER A 53 -4.30 -19.38 -6.04
CA SER A 53 -2.87 -19.68 -6.17
C SER A 53 -2.08 -18.39 -6.00
N TYR A 54 -0.81 -18.49 -5.62
CA TYR A 54 0.06 -17.32 -5.55
C TYR A 54 0.27 -16.71 -6.95
N PRO A 55 0.17 -15.38 -7.08
CA PRO A 55 0.48 -14.70 -8.32
C PRO A 55 1.97 -14.81 -8.64
N SER A 56 2.29 -14.71 -9.94
CA SER A 56 3.67 -14.63 -10.38
C SER A 56 4.26 -13.26 -10.04
N LEU A 57 5.08 -13.22 -9.00
CA LEU A 57 5.83 -12.03 -8.63
C LEU A 57 7.12 -11.99 -9.43
N GLY A 58 7.39 -10.87 -10.11
CA GLY A 58 8.72 -10.61 -10.66
C GLY A 58 9.72 -10.31 -9.54
N ASN A 59 10.30 -9.12 -9.55
CA ASN A 59 11.26 -8.69 -8.53
C ASN A 59 10.63 -7.85 -7.41
N ASN A 60 9.30 -7.75 -7.37
CA ASN A 60 8.56 -6.84 -6.50
C ASN A 60 7.42 -7.60 -5.78
N GLY A 61 6.35 -6.90 -5.44
CA GLY A 61 5.17 -7.48 -4.83
C GLY A 61 3.90 -6.74 -5.20
N GLU A 62 2.83 -7.20 -4.58
CA GLU A 62 1.49 -6.66 -4.70
C GLU A 62 0.82 -6.55 -3.33
N SER A 63 -0.20 -5.72 -3.25
CA SER A 63 -1.00 -5.57 -2.04
C SER A 63 -2.47 -5.27 -2.38
N ALA A 64 -3.36 -5.54 -1.43
CA ALA A 64 -4.77 -5.18 -1.46
C ALA A 64 -5.23 -4.78 -0.08
N TRP A 65 -5.94 -3.65 0.04
CA TRP A 65 -6.08 -2.96 1.30
C TRP A 65 -7.28 -2.02 1.35
N VAL A 66 -7.57 -1.53 2.56
CA VAL A 66 -8.43 -0.37 2.82
C VAL A 66 -7.64 0.72 3.53
N SER A 67 -7.95 2.00 3.26
CA SER A 67 -7.22 3.15 3.80
C SER A 67 -8.07 4.43 3.88
N ASN A 68 -7.55 5.45 4.58
CA ASN A 68 -8.07 6.82 4.67
C ASN A 68 -7.31 7.85 3.80
N ILE A 69 -6.60 7.43 2.74
CA ILE A 69 -5.60 8.28 2.06
C ILE A 69 -6.13 9.53 1.31
N THR A 70 -5.44 10.65 1.55
CA THR A 70 -4.92 11.61 0.55
C THR A 70 -3.40 11.46 0.43
N SER A 71 -2.84 11.57 -0.77
CA SER A 71 -1.45 11.20 -1.10
C SER A 71 -0.36 12.17 -0.61
N THR A 72 -0.66 13.08 0.33
CA THR A 72 0.28 14.09 0.84
C THR A 72 0.33 14.18 2.37
N ASP A 73 -0.52 13.44 3.09
CA ASP A 73 -0.74 13.63 4.53
C ASP A 73 -0.59 12.32 5.31
N ASP A 74 -0.78 12.39 6.63
CA ASP A 74 -0.83 11.24 7.51
C ASP A 74 -1.98 10.28 7.15
N TRP A 75 -1.66 8.98 7.11
CA TRP A 75 -2.58 7.93 6.70
C TRP A 75 -2.36 6.63 7.47
N ILE A 76 -3.37 5.78 7.42
CA ILE A 76 -3.37 4.41 7.90
C ILE A 76 -3.97 3.51 6.82
N GLN A 77 -3.44 2.30 6.73
CA GLN A 77 -3.83 1.28 5.78
C GLN A 77 -3.80 -0.07 6.48
N THR A 78 -4.74 -0.94 6.13
CA THR A 78 -4.65 -2.35 6.51
C THR A 78 -5.15 -3.24 5.39
N GLY A 79 -4.52 -4.40 5.25
CA GLY A 79 -4.78 -5.27 4.12
C GLY A 79 -3.90 -6.50 4.09
N ILE A 80 -3.67 -6.98 2.87
CA ILE A 80 -2.77 -8.06 2.52
C ILE A 80 -1.68 -7.61 1.58
N ARG A 81 -0.51 -8.23 1.70
CA ARG A 81 0.60 -8.03 0.78
C ARG A 81 1.34 -9.33 0.51
N TYR A 82 1.95 -9.42 -0.66
CA TYR A 82 2.76 -10.56 -1.06
C TYR A 82 3.92 -10.06 -1.92
N TYR A 83 5.15 -10.31 -1.45
CA TYR A 83 6.38 -9.86 -2.10
C TYR A 83 7.29 -11.04 -2.41
N SER A 84 8.18 -10.85 -3.39
CA SER A 84 9.21 -11.83 -3.73
C SER A 84 9.98 -12.26 -2.47
N GLY A 85 10.13 -13.59 -2.30
CA GLY A 85 10.72 -14.19 -1.10
C GLY A 85 9.73 -14.50 0.03
N TYR A 86 8.47 -14.05 -0.05
CA TYR A 86 7.47 -14.42 0.95
C TYR A 86 6.99 -15.86 0.71
N SER A 87 6.74 -16.58 1.79
CA SER A 87 6.12 -17.91 1.74
C SER A 87 4.59 -17.86 1.50
N GLY A 88 3.99 -16.66 1.51
CA GLY A 88 2.57 -16.45 1.25
C GLY A 88 2.10 -15.05 1.63
N PHE A 89 0.80 -14.78 1.49
CA PHE A 89 0.20 -13.48 1.83
C PHE A 89 0.35 -13.16 3.32
N ARG A 90 0.81 -11.95 3.60
CA ARG A 90 0.91 -11.39 4.95
C ARG A 90 -0.17 -10.35 5.15
N THR A 91 -0.87 -10.42 6.27
CA THR A 91 -1.76 -9.34 6.71
C THR A 91 -0.93 -8.28 7.39
N TYR A 92 -1.25 -7.00 7.16
CA TYR A 92 -0.45 -5.91 7.70
C TYR A 92 -1.31 -4.74 8.16
N ILE A 93 -0.70 -3.92 9.00
CA ILE A 93 -1.13 -2.55 9.27
C ILE A 93 0.06 -1.63 8.97
N GLU A 94 -0.23 -0.52 8.33
CA GLU A 94 0.77 0.43 7.86
C GLU A 94 0.24 1.84 8.05
N HIS A 95 1.14 2.77 8.36
CA HIS A 95 0.79 4.16 8.55
C HIS A 95 1.94 5.09 8.19
N THR A 96 1.58 6.33 7.92
CA THR A 96 2.49 7.47 8.02
C THR A 96 1.88 8.46 9.02
N TYR A 97 2.66 8.84 10.03
CA TYR A 97 2.25 9.83 11.03
C TYR A 97 3.38 10.83 11.29
N ASN A 98 3.13 12.12 11.08
CA ASN A 98 4.13 13.19 11.12
C ASN A 98 5.40 12.86 10.31
N GLY A 99 5.21 12.25 9.13
CA GLY A 99 6.31 11.83 8.25
C GLY A 99 7.07 10.59 8.72
N ILE A 100 6.70 9.99 9.85
CA ILE A 100 7.25 8.70 10.30
C ILE A 100 6.43 7.58 9.69
N HIS A 101 7.09 6.74 8.91
CA HIS A 101 6.50 5.51 8.36
C HIS A 101 6.63 4.37 9.36
N GLY A 102 5.57 3.59 9.51
CA GLY A 102 5.57 2.37 10.31
C GLY A 102 4.73 1.29 9.64
N LEU A 103 5.23 0.06 9.69
CA LEU A 103 4.57 -1.11 9.12
C LEU A 103 4.79 -2.32 10.00
N ASP A 104 3.69 -3.01 10.32
CA ASP A 104 3.71 -4.25 11.07
C ASP A 104 2.98 -5.36 10.30
N GLU A 105 3.65 -6.49 10.10
CA GLU A 105 3.01 -7.72 9.64
C GLU A 105 2.45 -8.47 10.83
N VAL A 106 1.14 -8.71 10.83
CA VAL A 106 0.42 -9.22 12.00
C VAL A 106 -0.08 -10.65 11.83
N GLY A 107 0.10 -11.26 10.65
CA GLY A 107 -0.42 -12.59 10.37
C GLY A 107 -0.31 -13.03 8.92
N THR A 108 -0.99 -14.15 8.62
CA THR A 108 -1.04 -14.77 7.30
C THR A 108 -2.47 -14.79 6.79
N HIS A 109 -2.67 -14.47 5.51
CA HIS A 109 -3.95 -14.65 4.83
C HIS A 109 -3.85 -15.88 3.91
N LEU A 110 -4.66 -16.92 4.18
CA LEU A 110 -4.62 -18.14 3.37
C LEU A 110 -5.17 -17.91 1.97
N LEU A 111 -4.71 -18.70 0.98
CA LEU A 111 -5.28 -18.70 -0.38
C LEU A 111 -6.78 -19.05 -0.35
N ASP A 112 -7.52 -18.49 -1.30
CA ASP A 112 -8.97 -18.68 -1.49
C ASP A 112 -9.84 -18.41 -0.23
N THR A 113 -9.35 -17.59 0.70
CA THR A 113 -10.12 -17.20 1.89
C THR A 113 -10.41 -15.71 1.91
N SER A 114 -11.45 -15.30 2.63
CA SER A 114 -11.82 -13.90 2.77
C SER A 114 -11.61 -13.43 4.20
N ILE A 115 -10.98 -12.26 4.35
CA ILE A 115 -10.81 -11.58 5.64
C ILE A 115 -11.43 -10.19 5.52
N GLN A 116 -12.01 -9.76 6.63
CA GLN A 116 -12.54 -8.43 6.83
C GLN A 116 -11.41 -7.44 7.13
N TYR A 117 -11.34 -6.34 6.39
CA TYR A 117 -10.43 -5.23 6.65
C TYR A 117 -11.21 -3.95 6.84
N THR A 118 -10.86 -3.18 7.87
CA THR A 118 -11.50 -1.91 8.18
C THR A 118 -10.45 -0.89 8.56
N VAL A 119 -10.55 0.31 7.99
CA VAL A 119 -9.94 1.52 8.54
C VAL A 119 -11.07 2.44 8.93
N GLN A 120 -11.12 2.91 10.18
CA GLN A 120 -12.16 3.86 10.60
C GLN A 120 -11.70 4.81 11.69
N TYR A 121 -12.30 5.99 11.72
CA TYR A 121 -12.21 6.94 12.81
C TYR A 121 -13.16 6.53 13.95
N GLU A 122 -12.63 6.49 15.16
CA GLU A 122 -13.37 6.24 16.39
C GLU A 122 -13.54 7.54 17.17
N GLY A 123 -14.78 8.01 17.28
CA GLY A 123 -15.07 9.26 18.01
C GLY A 123 -14.86 9.16 19.52
N ALA A 124 -14.76 7.95 20.07
CA ALA A 124 -14.60 7.72 21.51
C ALA A 124 -13.20 8.10 22.01
N ASP A 125 -12.15 7.81 21.24
CA ASP A 125 -10.77 8.17 21.56
C ASP A 125 -10.16 9.18 20.57
N GLY A 126 -10.90 9.53 19.52
CA GLY A 126 -10.54 10.54 18.55
C GLY A 126 -9.44 10.10 17.59
N ARG A 127 -9.27 8.80 17.35
CA ARG A 127 -8.18 8.23 16.55
C ARG A 127 -8.69 7.44 15.36
N TRP A 128 -7.82 7.23 14.38
CA TRP A 128 -8.03 6.28 13.30
C TRP A 128 -7.48 4.92 13.68
N HIS A 129 -8.27 3.87 13.47
CA HIS A 129 -7.96 2.49 13.80
C HIS A 129 -7.93 1.61 12.55
N GLY A 130 -7.05 0.61 12.56
CA GLY A 130 -7.02 -0.45 11.57
C GLY A 130 -7.45 -1.78 12.21
N TYR A 131 -8.43 -2.44 11.59
CA TYR A 131 -8.96 -3.71 12.05
C TYR A 131 -8.74 -4.81 11.00
N ILE A 132 -8.36 -5.99 11.47
CA ILE A 132 -8.22 -7.20 10.64
C ILE A 132 -9.05 -8.31 11.27
N GLY A 133 -10.00 -8.85 10.52
CA GLY A 133 -10.95 -9.86 11.03
C GLY A 133 -11.79 -9.35 12.21
N GLY A 134 -12.03 -8.04 12.28
CA GLY A 134 -12.75 -7.40 13.38
C GLY A 134 -11.91 -7.09 14.63
N TYR A 135 -10.63 -7.47 14.66
CA TYR A 135 -9.73 -7.18 15.79
C TYR A 135 -8.89 -5.93 15.50
N ASP A 136 -8.85 -5.02 16.48
CA ASP A 136 -8.00 -3.83 16.43
C ASP A 136 -6.51 -4.23 16.38
N LYS A 137 -5.75 -3.58 15.50
CA LYS A 137 -4.31 -3.78 15.31
C LYS A 137 -3.49 -2.53 15.57
N GLY A 138 -4.13 -1.40 15.89
CA GLY A 138 -3.43 -0.18 16.22
C GLY A 138 -4.26 1.06 15.86
N SER A 139 -3.90 2.17 16.50
CA SER A 139 -4.55 3.45 16.27
C SER A 139 -3.59 4.63 16.26
N TRP A 140 -3.93 5.65 15.47
CA TRP A 140 -3.12 6.85 15.27
C TRP A 140 -3.99 8.10 15.25
N ASN A 141 -3.46 9.18 15.79
CA ASN A 141 -4.13 10.48 15.77
C ASN A 141 -3.83 11.18 14.43
N LEU A 142 -4.45 10.68 13.35
CA LEU A 142 -4.31 11.27 12.03
C LEU A 142 -5.30 12.43 11.92
N GLY A 143 -4.81 13.63 11.62
CA GLY A 143 -5.64 14.83 11.48
C GLY A 143 -6.52 14.86 10.22
N THR A 144 -6.74 13.71 9.56
CA THR A 144 -7.30 13.62 8.22
C THR A 144 -8.71 13.02 8.24
N TYR A 145 -9.69 13.78 7.73
CA TYR A 145 -11.00 13.27 7.32
C TYR A 145 -11.06 13.39 5.80
N ASN A 146 -10.59 12.37 5.09
CA ASN A 146 -10.31 12.49 3.66
C ASN A 146 -10.88 11.31 2.87
N ASN A 147 -10.50 11.20 1.60
CA ASN A 147 -10.93 10.12 0.73
C ASN A 147 -10.69 8.78 1.42
N VAL A 148 -11.61 7.86 1.22
CA VAL A 148 -11.50 6.51 1.78
C VAL A 148 -11.46 5.52 0.63
N GLN A 149 -10.66 4.48 0.77
CA GLN A 149 -10.19 3.70 -0.38
C GLN A 149 -10.19 2.21 -0.08
N ALA A 150 -10.60 1.40 -1.06
CA ALA A 150 -10.43 -0.04 -1.08
C ALA A 150 -9.76 -0.41 -2.42
N ASN A 151 -8.45 -0.58 -2.40
CA ASN A 151 -7.61 -0.68 -3.58
C ASN A 151 -6.67 -1.87 -3.51
N ALA A 152 -6.15 -2.25 -4.66
CA ALA A 152 -4.99 -3.11 -4.78
C ALA A 152 -3.93 -2.40 -5.63
N GLU A 153 -2.67 -2.73 -5.38
CA GLU A 153 -1.54 -2.19 -6.11
C GLU A 153 -0.51 -3.25 -6.46
N SER A 154 0.22 -2.99 -7.53
CA SER A 154 1.43 -3.73 -7.89
C SER A 154 2.58 -2.76 -8.03
N HIS A 155 3.76 -3.15 -7.52
CA HIS A 155 4.96 -2.32 -7.50
C HIS A 155 5.88 -2.54 -8.71
N ALA A 156 5.42 -3.29 -9.72
CA ALA A 156 6.12 -3.45 -11.00
C ALA A 156 5.19 -3.93 -12.11
N THR A 157 5.48 -3.55 -13.36
CA THR A 157 4.72 -4.04 -14.54
C THR A 157 4.90 -5.52 -14.83
N ASN A 158 5.93 -6.16 -14.28
CA ASN A 158 6.17 -7.60 -14.39
C ASN A 158 5.68 -8.39 -13.16
N THR A 159 4.83 -7.79 -12.34
CA THR A 159 4.25 -8.43 -11.15
C THR A 159 2.75 -8.54 -11.33
N GLN A 160 2.27 -9.78 -11.22
CA GLN A 160 0.85 -10.08 -11.33
C GLN A 160 0.08 -9.54 -10.14
N LEU A 161 -0.97 -8.77 -10.42
CA LEU A 161 -1.92 -8.31 -9.42
C LEU A 161 -3.05 -9.32 -9.28
N GLY A 162 -3.24 -9.81 -8.07
CA GLY A 162 -4.32 -10.68 -7.65
C GLY A 162 -4.43 -11.95 -8.51
N PRO A 163 -5.65 -12.43 -8.79
CA PRO A 163 -6.92 -11.73 -8.61
C PRO A 163 -7.38 -11.60 -7.16
N PHE A 164 -7.70 -10.38 -6.73
CA PHE A 164 -8.40 -10.14 -5.46
C PHE A 164 -9.87 -9.88 -5.72
N ARG A 165 -10.74 -10.41 -4.86
CA ARG A 165 -12.17 -10.04 -4.86
C ARG A 165 -12.46 -9.18 -3.65
N PHE A 166 -12.99 -7.99 -3.90
CA PHE A 166 -13.54 -7.09 -2.90
C PHE A 166 -15.05 -7.30 -2.84
N THR A 167 -15.57 -7.51 -1.65
CA THR A 167 -17.01 -7.68 -1.41
C THR A 167 -17.48 -6.86 -0.23
N SER A 168 -18.76 -6.48 -0.27
CA SER A 168 -19.40 -5.61 0.73
C SER A 168 -18.65 -4.30 0.99
N VAL A 169 -17.97 -3.75 -0.03
CA VAL A 169 -17.21 -2.51 0.13
C VAL A 169 -18.15 -1.41 0.58
N SER A 170 -17.83 -0.77 1.70
CA SER A 170 -18.68 0.22 2.36
C SER A 170 -17.81 1.35 2.92
N TYR A 171 -18.33 2.57 2.89
CA TYR A 171 -17.69 3.72 3.52
C TYR A 171 -18.49 4.17 4.74
N LYS A 172 -17.81 4.69 5.76
CA LYS A 172 -18.46 5.28 6.93
C LYS A 172 -18.66 6.76 6.66
N ASN A 173 -19.91 7.23 6.66
CA ASN A 173 -20.21 8.63 6.41
C ASN A 173 -19.91 9.52 7.64
N SER A 174 -20.08 10.82 7.50
CA SER A 174 -19.84 11.81 8.56
C SER A 174 -20.75 11.66 9.78
N SER A 175 -21.87 10.95 9.65
CA SER A 175 -22.77 10.59 10.76
C SER A 175 -22.38 9.29 11.45
N GLY A 176 -21.24 8.67 11.07
CA GLY A 176 -20.77 7.41 11.64
C GLY A 176 -21.50 6.17 11.12
N ILE A 177 -22.32 6.30 10.07
CA ILE A 177 -23.12 5.22 9.51
C ILE A 177 -22.35 4.58 8.34
N TRP A 178 -22.30 3.24 8.33
CA TRP A 178 -21.78 2.47 7.20
C TRP A 178 -22.77 2.46 6.04
N THR A 179 -22.31 2.91 4.89
CA THR A 179 -23.08 2.97 3.64
C THR A 179 -22.39 2.13 2.58
N VAL A 180 -23.17 1.32 1.86
CA VAL A 180 -22.68 0.54 0.73
C VAL A 180 -22.03 1.46 -0.29
N ASN A 181 -20.84 1.08 -0.77
CA ASN A 181 -20.10 1.91 -1.70
C ASN A 181 -20.86 2.08 -3.03
N ASP A 182 -21.08 3.33 -3.39
CA ASP A 182 -21.78 3.80 -4.58
C ASP A 182 -20.81 4.30 -5.66
N THR A 183 -19.50 4.34 -5.39
CA THR A 183 -18.49 4.87 -6.31
C THR A 183 -17.91 3.77 -7.19
N ALA A 184 -17.85 4.00 -8.50
CA ALA A 184 -17.38 2.99 -9.43
C ALA A 184 -15.87 2.73 -9.24
N PRO A 185 -15.43 1.46 -9.15
CA PRO A 185 -14.01 1.13 -9.15
C PRO A 185 -13.38 1.37 -10.53
N THR A 186 -12.10 1.73 -10.55
CA THR A 186 -11.27 2.02 -11.72
C THR A 186 -9.94 1.30 -11.65
N ALA A 187 -9.22 1.21 -12.76
CA ALA A 187 -7.90 0.59 -12.83
C ALA A 187 -6.97 1.40 -13.72
N GLN A 188 -5.71 1.51 -13.31
CA GLN A 188 -4.63 2.00 -14.17
C GLN A 188 -4.15 0.86 -15.07
N SER A 189 -3.86 1.15 -16.33
CA SER A 189 -3.25 0.17 -17.25
C SER A 189 -1.90 -0.31 -16.70
N PRO A 190 -1.55 -1.62 -16.79
CA PRO A 190 -2.23 -2.70 -17.51
C PRO A 190 -3.28 -3.48 -16.69
N TYR A 191 -3.72 -2.98 -15.54
CA TYR A 191 -4.64 -3.69 -14.65
C TYR A 191 -6.10 -3.50 -15.04
N TRP A 192 -6.96 -4.36 -14.52
CA TRP A 192 -8.39 -4.37 -14.81
C TRP A 192 -9.24 -4.53 -13.56
N VAL A 193 -10.46 -4.01 -13.66
CA VAL A 193 -11.55 -4.27 -12.72
C VAL A 193 -12.70 -4.93 -13.46
N SER A 194 -13.19 -6.04 -12.93
CA SER A 194 -14.48 -6.63 -13.30
C SER A 194 -15.44 -6.50 -12.12
N LYS A 195 -16.61 -5.89 -12.31
CA LYS A 195 -17.55 -5.62 -11.20
C LYS A 195 -18.91 -6.25 -11.42
N THR A 196 -19.50 -6.74 -10.35
CA THR A 196 -20.94 -7.05 -10.28
C THR A 196 -21.71 -5.79 -9.91
N ASN A 197 -21.19 -5.01 -8.97
CA ASN A 197 -21.67 -3.67 -8.63
C ASN A 197 -20.52 -2.87 -7.99
N ASN A 198 -20.77 -1.62 -7.61
CA ASN A 198 -19.73 -0.73 -7.06
C ASN A 198 -19.15 -1.20 -5.71
N ALA A 199 -19.85 -2.07 -4.98
CA ALA A 199 -19.39 -2.65 -3.72
C ALA A 199 -18.82 -4.07 -3.85
N ASN A 200 -18.91 -4.69 -5.04
CA ASN A 200 -18.52 -6.07 -5.29
C ASN A 200 -17.80 -6.18 -6.63
N PHE A 201 -16.48 -6.27 -6.57
CA PHE A 201 -15.62 -6.26 -7.75
C PHE A 201 -14.38 -7.11 -7.56
N ARG A 202 -13.75 -7.44 -8.68
CA ARG A 202 -12.50 -8.19 -8.77
C ARG A 202 -11.48 -7.32 -9.47
N VAL A 203 -10.28 -7.24 -8.90
CA VAL A 203 -9.13 -6.58 -9.51
C VAL A 203 -8.11 -7.62 -9.93
N TYR A 204 -7.47 -7.41 -11.07
CA TYR A 204 -6.49 -8.34 -11.62
C TYR A 204 -5.58 -7.65 -12.64
N GLY A 205 -4.41 -8.21 -12.89
CA GLY A 205 -3.44 -7.73 -13.87
C GLY A 205 -2.71 -8.86 -14.59
N PRO A 206 -1.88 -8.52 -15.60
CA PRO A 206 -1.02 -9.48 -16.28
C PRO A 206 -0.03 -10.13 -15.31
#